data_AF-A0A8D0Y3J9-F1
#
_entry.id   AF-A0A8D0Y3J9-F1
#
_cell.length_a   1.000
_cell.length_b   1.000
_cell.length_c   1.000
_cell.angle_alpha   90.00
_cell.angle_beta   90.00
_cell.angle_gamma   90.00
#
_symmetry.space_group_name_H-M   'P 1'
#
loop_
_entity.id
_entity.type
_entity.pdbx_description
1 polymer ?
#
loop_
_entity_poly.entity_id
_entity_poly.type
_entity_poly.pdbx_seq_one_letter_code
_entity_poly.pdbx_strand_id
1 'polypeptide(L)'
;MDILFGRNKKEQLEPVRARVTGEVYYRSKYLRSDTYNANIEANRIVVSEFGTMAYPDPCKNIFSKAFSYLSHTIPDFTDNCLINIMKCGEDFYATTETNYIRRINPLTLETLEKVDYRKYVAVNVATSHPHYDATGNVLNIGTSIVDKGKTKYVIFKIPATAPEDGKKGRGPLKHTEVFCSIASRSLLSPSYYHSFGVTENYVVFLEQPFRMDILKMATAYIRGVSWASCLAFHGEDKTYIHVIDQRTRKPVLSKFYTDPMVVFHHVNAYEEDGCLVFDVIAYEDSSLYQLFYLAHLNEDFEENSRLTSVPTLKRFAVPLHVDKDADVGSNLIKLASTTARALKEKDDQIYCQPELLCKGLELPRINYAYNGKPYRYVFAAEVQWSPIPTKVIKYDLLTKSSLSWGEAHCWPAEPLFVPTPGARDEDDGIILSAIVSTDPQKLPFLLVLDAKTFTELARASVDVDMHLDLHGLFIPGTAWDVEKQTPSQEEQGRAVDHGVAPRT
;
A
#
# COMPACT_ATOMS: atom_id res chain seq x y z
N MET A 1 12.26 -26.13 -19.29
CA MET A 1 13.70 -26.07 -19.59
C MET A 1 14.42 -26.55 -18.33
N ASP A 2 15.32 -27.52 -18.43
CA ASP A 2 15.92 -28.19 -17.26
C ASP A 2 17.28 -27.57 -16.93
N ILE A 3 17.44 -27.02 -15.72
CA ILE A 3 18.73 -26.53 -15.22
C ILE A 3 18.99 -27.09 -13.80
N LEU A 4 20.20 -27.61 -13.61
CA LEU A 4 20.66 -28.40 -12.46
C LEU A 4 21.21 -27.54 -11.30
N PHE A 5 20.89 -27.90 -10.06
CA PHE A 5 21.73 -27.60 -8.89
C PHE A 5 21.82 -28.84 -7.98
N GLY A 6 23.03 -29.26 -7.60
CA GLY A 6 23.28 -30.39 -6.68
C GLY A 6 23.65 -29.93 -5.27
N ARG A 7 23.85 -30.76 -4.24
CA ARG A 7 23.38 -32.12 -3.85
C ARG A 7 23.76 -32.23 -2.34
N ASN A 8 22.95 -32.85 -1.48
CA ASN A 8 23.43 -33.31 -0.16
C ASN A 8 23.22 -34.82 0.01
N LYS A 9 24.08 -35.42 0.83
CA LYS A 9 24.50 -36.82 0.82
C LYS A 9 23.46 -37.83 1.32
N LYS A 10 23.41 -38.95 0.57
CA LYS A 10 22.88 -40.30 0.87
C LYS A 10 21.41 -40.58 0.50
N GLU A 11 21.31 -41.09 -0.74
CA GLU A 11 20.50 -42.26 -1.14
C GLU A 11 18.98 -42.13 -1.19
N GLN A 12 18.51 -41.13 -1.95
CA GLN A 12 17.47 -41.29 -2.99
C GLN A 12 17.95 -40.50 -4.23
N LEU A 13 17.97 -41.16 -5.40
CA LEU A 13 18.69 -40.73 -6.61
C LEU A 13 17.82 -40.01 -7.65
N GLU A 14 16.58 -39.65 -7.33
CA GLU A 14 15.71 -38.88 -8.22
C GLU A 14 15.37 -37.53 -7.55
N PRO A 15 15.73 -36.39 -8.15
CA PRO A 15 15.33 -35.08 -7.65
C PRO A 15 13.80 -34.97 -7.70
N VAL A 16 13.18 -34.57 -6.60
CA VAL A 16 11.77 -34.19 -6.59
C VAL A 16 11.64 -32.98 -7.52
N ARG A 17 11.00 -33.21 -8.67
CA ARG A 17 10.83 -32.24 -9.73
C ARG A 17 9.69 -31.29 -9.34
N ALA A 18 9.99 -30.02 -9.10
CA ALA A 18 8.98 -28.99 -9.28
C ALA A 18 8.88 -28.71 -10.79
N ARG A 19 7.87 -29.27 -11.43
CA ARG A 19 7.55 -29.02 -12.83
C ARG A 19 6.60 -27.81 -12.85
N VAL A 20 6.99 -26.71 -13.48
CA VAL A 20 5.98 -25.74 -13.94
C VAL A 20 5.30 -26.39 -15.15
N THR A 21 4.32 -27.24 -14.87
CA THR A 21 3.39 -27.79 -15.88
C THR A 21 2.28 -26.83 -16.23
N GLY A 22 2.22 -25.67 -15.57
CA GLY A 22 1.10 -24.76 -15.64
C GLY A 22 1.07 -23.99 -16.94
N GLU A 23 -0.09 -23.95 -17.56
CA GLU A 23 -0.43 -22.90 -18.51
C GLU A 23 -0.66 -21.61 -17.72
N VAL A 24 -0.14 -20.48 -18.23
CA VAL A 24 -0.33 -19.15 -17.65
C VAL A 24 -1.19 -18.35 -18.62
N TYR A 25 -2.26 -17.75 -18.12
CA TYR A 25 -3.16 -16.92 -18.91
C TYR A 25 -3.13 -15.49 -18.40
N TYR A 26 -3.19 -14.54 -19.33
CA TYR A 26 -3.32 -13.12 -19.02
C TYR A 26 -4.74 -12.63 -19.31
N ARG A 27 -5.26 -11.77 -18.44
CA ARG A 27 -6.50 -11.04 -18.63
C ARG A 27 -6.37 -9.68 -17.96
N SER A 28 -6.89 -8.64 -18.61
CA SER A 28 -7.04 -7.32 -18.04
C SER A 28 -8.40 -6.72 -18.42
N LYS A 29 -8.94 -5.88 -17.53
CA LYS A 29 -10.13 -5.07 -17.75
C LYS A 29 -9.96 -3.75 -17.01
N TYR A 30 -10.42 -2.65 -17.63
CA TYR A 30 -10.58 -1.41 -16.90
C TYR A 30 -11.58 -1.59 -15.75
N LEU A 31 -11.22 -1.06 -14.58
CA LEU A 31 -12.16 -0.89 -13.49
C LEU A 31 -13.25 0.11 -13.92
N ARG A 32 -14.49 -0.35 -14.11
CA ARG A 32 -15.64 0.45 -14.54
C ARG A 32 -16.20 1.27 -13.37
N SER A 33 -15.34 2.10 -12.76
CA SER A 33 -15.70 3.02 -11.67
C SER A 33 -16.66 4.12 -12.15
N ASP A 34 -17.27 4.86 -11.22
CA ASP A 34 -18.15 5.98 -11.57
C ASP A 34 -17.34 7.05 -12.31
N THR A 35 -16.11 7.30 -11.83
CA THR A 35 -15.12 8.17 -12.46
C THR A 35 -14.82 7.73 -13.89
N TYR A 36 -14.50 6.45 -14.10
CA TYR A 36 -14.21 5.92 -15.43
C TYR A 36 -15.42 6.09 -16.36
N ASN A 37 -16.60 5.67 -15.92
CA ASN A 37 -17.82 5.75 -16.73
C ASN A 37 -18.18 7.20 -17.07
N ALA A 38 -18.09 8.13 -16.10
CA ALA A 38 -18.36 9.54 -16.33
C ALA A 38 -17.38 10.18 -17.32
N ASN A 39 -16.08 9.86 -17.21
CA ASN A 39 -15.06 10.37 -18.13
C ASN A 39 -15.26 9.82 -19.56
N ILE A 40 -15.61 8.54 -19.67
CA ILE A 40 -15.89 7.89 -20.97
C ILE A 40 -17.17 8.45 -21.60
N GLU A 41 -18.25 8.59 -20.85
CA GLU A 41 -19.52 9.16 -21.33
C GLU A 41 -19.33 10.61 -21.81
N ALA A 42 -18.56 11.40 -21.05
CA ALA A 42 -18.29 12.80 -21.39
C ALA A 42 -17.20 12.97 -22.48
N ASN A 43 -16.48 11.90 -22.84
CA ASN A 43 -15.30 11.92 -23.70
C ASN A 43 -14.25 12.97 -23.28
N ARG A 44 -14.10 13.19 -21.96
CA ARG A 44 -13.17 14.14 -21.34
C ARG A 44 -13.08 13.90 -19.82
N ILE A 45 -12.07 14.46 -19.16
CA ILE A 45 -11.95 14.41 -17.70
C ILE A 45 -12.99 15.32 -17.04
N VAL A 46 -13.98 14.71 -16.38
CA VAL A 46 -15.07 15.38 -15.64
C VAL A 46 -15.02 15.13 -14.13
N VAL A 47 -14.19 14.19 -13.68
CA VAL A 47 -13.90 13.95 -12.26
C VAL A 47 -12.43 14.26 -12.00
N SER A 48 -12.14 15.04 -10.96
CA SER A 48 -10.77 15.42 -10.61
C SER A 48 -10.03 14.24 -9.95
N GLU A 49 -8.86 13.93 -10.49
CA GLU A 49 -7.91 12.93 -9.98
C GLU A 49 -6.82 13.59 -9.13
N PHE A 50 -5.95 12.79 -8.53
CA PHE A 50 -4.90 13.27 -7.62
C PHE A 50 -4.08 14.44 -8.20
N GLY A 51 -3.50 14.26 -9.38
CA GLY A 51 -2.68 15.28 -10.06
C GLY A 51 -3.42 16.11 -11.12
N THR A 52 -4.71 15.86 -11.37
CA THR A 52 -5.42 16.40 -12.54
C THR A 52 -6.80 16.91 -12.18
N MET A 53 -7.02 18.20 -12.35
CA MET A 53 -8.35 18.80 -12.13
C MET A 53 -9.27 18.56 -13.33
N ALA A 54 -10.53 18.22 -13.04
CA ALA A 54 -11.57 18.15 -14.05
C ALA A 54 -11.80 19.52 -14.71
N TYR A 55 -12.07 19.50 -16.01
CA TYR A 55 -12.45 20.71 -16.72
C TYR A 55 -13.89 21.10 -16.36
N PRO A 56 -14.14 22.35 -15.91
CA PRO A 56 -15.48 22.78 -15.59
C PRO A 56 -16.36 22.70 -16.84
N ASP A 57 -17.49 22.01 -16.72
CA ASP A 57 -18.49 21.93 -17.78
C ASP A 57 -18.95 23.35 -18.15
N PRO A 58 -18.76 23.78 -19.43
CA PRO A 58 -19.15 25.12 -19.88
C PRO A 58 -20.66 25.33 -19.86
N CYS A 59 -21.45 24.25 -19.83
CA CYS A 59 -22.92 24.29 -19.82
C CYS A 59 -23.53 24.28 -18.41
N LYS A 60 -22.74 24.06 -17.35
CA LYS A 60 -23.23 24.11 -15.95
C LYS A 60 -23.05 25.50 -15.33
N ASN A 61 -24.17 26.15 -15.03
CA ASN A 61 -24.25 27.44 -14.35
C ASN A 61 -23.47 27.47 -13.03
N ILE A 62 -22.86 28.62 -12.73
CA ILE A 62 -22.06 28.87 -11.50
C ILE A 62 -22.85 28.53 -10.21
N PHE A 63 -24.18 28.68 -10.22
CA PHE A 63 -25.04 28.41 -9.08
C PHE A 63 -25.23 26.92 -8.75
N SER A 64 -25.25 26.01 -9.74
CA SER A 64 -25.30 24.57 -9.46
C SER A 64 -23.95 24.03 -8.97
N LYS A 65 -22.85 24.69 -9.37
CA LYS A 65 -21.50 24.45 -8.83
C LYS A 65 -21.47 24.79 -7.33
N ALA A 66 -21.89 25.99 -6.93
CA ALA A 66 -21.86 26.44 -5.54
C ALA A 66 -22.68 25.57 -4.55
N PHE A 67 -23.87 25.10 -4.95
CA PHE A 67 -24.75 24.32 -4.06
C PHE A 67 -24.19 22.91 -3.73
N SER A 68 -23.35 22.35 -4.60
CA SER A 68 -22.63 21.09 -4.33
C SER A 68 -21.46 21.25 -3.36
N TYR A 69 -20.89 22.45 -3.24
CA TYR A 69 -19.75 22.75 -2.37
C TYR A 69 -20.15 23.20 -0.95
N LEU A 70 -21.41 23.60 -0.76
CA LEU A 70 -21.91 24.11 0.52
C LEU A 70 -22.39 23.01 1.49
N SER A 71 -22.61 21.77 1.01
CA SER A 71 -23.16 20.69 1.84
C SER A 71 -22.09 19.83 2.55
N HIS A 72 -20.82 19.88 2.13
CA HIS A 72 -19.74 19.09 2.73
C HIS A 72 -18.43 19.91 2.79
N THR A 73 -17.69 19.79 3.89
CA THR A 73 -16.43 20.52 4.13
C THR A 73 -15.33 20.15 3.14
N ILE A 74 -15.46 19.01 2.44
CA ILE A 74 -14.53 18.49 1.43
C ILE A 74 -15.37 17.94 0.26
N PRO A 75 -14.99 18.20 -1.01
CA PRO A 75 -15.67 17.64 -2.19
C PRO A 75 -15.69 16.11 -2.21
N ASP A 76 -16.60 15.52 -2.96
CA ASP A 76 -16.61 14.07 -3.14
C ASP A 76 -15.37 13.63 -3.94
N PHE A 77 -14.70 12.58 -3.45
CA PHE A 77 -13.43 12.11 -4.01
C PHE A 77 -13.65 11.15 -5.20
N THR A 78 -12.60 10.98 -6.01
CA THR A 78 -12.57 9.96 -7.07
C THR A 78 -12.71 8.55 -6.48
N ASP A 79 -13.31 7.67 -7.26
CA ASP A 79 -13.36 6.22 -7.00
C ASP A 79 -12.51 5.43 -8.01
N ASN A 80 -11.55 6.10 -8.64
CA ASN A 80 -10.46 5.48 -9.39
C ASN A 80 -9.56 4.66 -8.45
N CYS A 81 -9.92 3.40 -8.24
CA CYS A 81 -9.24 2.49 -7.32
C CYS A 81 -8.03 1.81 -7.99
N LEU A 82 -7.00 2.60 -8.33
CA LEU A 82 -5.84 2.17 -9.11
C LEU A 82 -4.61 1.70 -8.31
N ILE A 83 -4.67 1.68 -6.98
CA ILE A 83 -3.47 1.54 -6.14
C ILE A 83 -3.20 0.08 -5.76
N ASN A 84 -4.19 -0.62 -5.17
CA ASN A 84 -3.98 -1.97 -4.64
C ASN A 84 -5.27 -2.81 -4.69
N ILE A 85 -5.16 -4.09 -4.35
CA ILE A 85 -6.28 -5.01 -4.12
C ILE A 85 -6.23 -5.48 -2.66
N MET A 86 -7.33 -5.32 -1.93
CA MET A 86 -7.50 -5.88 -0.59
C MET A 86 -8.48 -7.05 -0.58
N LYS A 87 -8.22 -8.02 0.29
CA LYS A 87 -9.17 -9.09 0.63
C LYS A 87 -9.98 -8.66 1.85
N CYS A 88 -11.27 -8.97 1.90
CA CYS A 88 -12.09 -8.74 3.09
C CYS A 88 -13.13 -9.86 3.19
N GLY A 89 -12.89 -10.80 4.11
CA GLY A 89 -13.59 -12.08 4.09
C GLY A 89 -13.32 -12.81 2.77
N GLU A 90 -14.38 -13.19 2.06
CA GLU A 90 -14.29 -13.86 0.74
C GLU A 90 -14.35 -12.89 -0.44
N ASP A 91 -14.58 -11.59 -0.18
CA ASP A 91 -14.67 -10.55 -1.20
C ASP A 91 -13.29 -9.89 -1.46
N PHE A 92 -13.10 -9.39 -2.68
CA PHE A 92 -11.91 -8.65 -3.09
C PHE A 92 -12.28 -7.25 -3.54
N TYR A 93 -11.48 -6.27 -3.16
CA TYR A 93 -11.74 -4.87 -3.44
C TYR A 93 -10.51 -4.21 -4.05
N ALA A 94 -10.67 -3.55 -5.20
CA ALA A 94 -9.71 -2.57 -5.68
C ALA A 94 -9.77 -1.32 -4.78
N THR A 95 -8.62 -0.75 -4.44
CA THR A 95 -8.50 0.38 -3.51
C THR A 95 -7.73 1.56 -4.10
N THR A 96 -8.03 2.74 -3.58
CA THR A 96 -7.22 3.96 -3.67
C THR A 96 -7.13 4.58 -2.27
N GLU A 97 -6.65 5.82 -2.15
CA GLU A 97 -6.50 6.52 -0.87
C GLU A 97 -7.65 7.48 -0.54
N THR A 98 -8.83 7.21 -1.09
CA THR A 98 -10.05 7.95 -0.81
C THR A 98 -10.93 7.15 0.15
N ASN A 99 -12.13 7.66 0.44
CA ASN A 99 -13.14 6.89 1.17
C ASN A 99 -13.80 5.78 0.32
N TYR A 100 -13.49 5.69 -0.98
CA TYR A 100 -14.10 4.74 -1.89
C TYR A 100 -13.21 3.54 -2.20
N ILE A 101 -13.82 2.36 -2.18
CA ILE A 101 -13.25 1.09 -2.68
C ILE A 101 -14.27 0.44 -3.61
N ARG A 102 -13.80 -0.42 -4.51
CA ARG A 102 -14.63 -1.09 -5.51
C ARG A 102 -14.52 -2.60 -5.37
N ARG A 103 -15.64 -3.28 -5.09
CA ARG A 103 -15.62 -4.75 -5.12
C ARG A 103 -15.35 -5.22 -6.55
N ILE A 104 -14.55 -6.27 -6.69
CA ILE A 104 -14.21 -6.88 -7.98
C ILE A 104 -14.39 -8.39 -7.91
N ASN A 105 -14.74 -9.00 -9.03
CA ASN A 105 -14.60 -10.44 -9.19
C ASN A 105 -13.16 -10.74 -9.67
N PRO A 106 -12.32 -11.43 -8.87
CA PRO A 106 -10.91 -11.62 -9.23
C PRO A 106 -10.69 -12.63 -10.37
N LEU A 107 -11.71 -13.40 -10.78
CA LEU A 107 -11.63 -14.30 -11.95
C LEU A 107 -12.08 -13.62 -13.24
N THR A 108 -13.25 -12.98 -13.23
CA THR A 108 -13.83 -12.33 -14.41
C THR A 108 -13.30 -10.91 -14.64
N LEU A 109 -12.66 -10.34 -13.63
CA LEU A 109 -12.23 -8.94 -13.52
C LEU A 109 -13.39 -7.94 -13.67
N GLU A 110 -14.62 -8.39 -13.37
CA GLU A 110 -15.79 -7.52 -13.40
C GLU A 110 -15.79 -6.57 -12.21
N THR A 111 -16.10 -5.31 -12.49
CA THR A 111 -16.31 -4.28 -11.46
C THR A 111 -17.71 -4.47 -10.88
N LEU A 112 -17.79 -4.59 -9.56
CA LEU A 112 -19.02 -4.75 -8.82
C LEU A 112 -19.30 -3.44 -8.05
N GLU A 113 -19.88 -3.53 -6.86
CA GLU A 113 -20.38 -2.37 -6.13
C GLU A 113 -19.29 -1.39 -5.67
N LYS A 114 -19.66 -0.12 -5.62
CA LYS A 114 -18.94 0.94 -4.91
C LYS A 114 -19.24 0.87 -3.43
N VAL A 115 -18.20 0.86 -2.61
CA VAL A 115 -18.33 0.94 -1.15
C VAL A 115 -17.73 2.26 -0.68
N ASP A 116 -18.42 2.90 0.26
CA ASP A 116 -18.00 4.14 0.91
C ASP A 116 -17.69 3.84 2.38
N TYR A 117 -16.43 3.98 2.79
CA TYR A 117 -16.00 3.79 4.17
C TYR A 117 -16.79 4.66 5.15
N ARG A 118 -17.24 5.86 4.75
CA ARG A 118 -18.00 6.80 5.60
C ARG A 118 -19.31 6.23 6.12
N LYS A 119 -19.85 5.19 5.47
CA LYS A 119 -21.06 4.49 5.91
C LYS A 119 -20.83 3.57 7.11
N TYR A 120 -19.56 3.26 7.41
CA TYR A 120 -19.17 2.27 8.42
C TYR A 120 -18.23 2.84 9.48
N VAL A 121 -17.36 3.78 9.08
CA VAL A 121 -16.38 4.42 9.97
C VAL A 121 -16.17 5.87 9.56
N ALA A 122 -16.02 6.77 10.53
CA ALA A 122 -15.85 8.20 10.30
C ALA A 122 -14.42 8.51 9.81
N VAL A 123 -14.17 8.32 8.51
CA VAL A 123 -12.91 8.67 7.82
C VAL A 123 -13.21 9.30 6.47
N ASN A 124 -12.39 10.26 6.06
CA ASN A 124 -12.48 10.94 4.77
C ASN A 124 -11.55 10.31 3.71
N VAL A 125 -10.43 9.76 4.16
CA VAL A 125 -9.41 9.06 3.37
C VAL A 125 -8.93 7.87 4.17
N ALA A 126 -8.55 6.77 3.52
CA ALA A 126 -8.01 5.57 4.14
C ALA A 126 -6.90 5.00 3.26
N THR A 127 -5.91 4.32 3.83
CA THR A 127 -4.79 3.81 3.03
C THR A 127 -5.20 2.65 2.13
N SER A 128 -4.44 2.44 1.06
CA SER A 128 -4.50 1.22 0.22
C SER A 128 -3.57 0.10 0.73
N HIS A 129 -3.06 0.20 1.95
CA HIS A 129 -2.13 -0.74 2.56
C HIS A 129 -2.67 -1.31 3.87
N PRO A 130 -3.81 -2.04 3.83
CA PRO A 130 -4.31 -2.71 5.02
C PRO A 130 -3.38 -3.84 5.46
N HIS A 131 -3.37 -4.09 6.78
CA HIS A 131 -2.78 -5.27 7.38
C HIS A 131 -3.85 -6.34 7.67
N TYR A 132 -3.40 -7.58 7.83
CA TYR A 132 -4.25 -8.71 8.17
C TYR A 132 -3.75 -9.37 9.46
N ASP A 133 -4.66 -9.68 10.37
CA ASP A 133 -4.32 -10.54 11.51
C ASP A 133 -4.40 -12.03 11.14
N ALA A 134 -3.98 -12.91 12.05
CA ALA A 134 -3.94 -14.35 11.82
C ALA A 134 -5.31 -14.98 11.52
N THR A 135 -6.41 -14.29 11.83
CA THR A 135 -7.78 -14.74 11.53
C THR A 135 -8.34 -14.14 10.25
N GLY A 136 -7.56 -13.31 9.54
CA GLY A 136 -7.95 -12.65 8.31
C GLY A 136 -8.76 -11.37 8.53
N ASN A 137 -8.83 -10.83 9.75
CA ASN A 137 -9.44 -9.52 9.95
C ASN A 137 -8.54 -8.45 9.33
N VAL A 138 -9.17 -7.47 8.70
CA VAL A 138 -8.47 -6.33 8.10
C VAL A 138 -8.25 -5.27 9.17
N LEU A 139 -7.03 -4.78 9.30
CA LEU A 139 -6.70 -3.58 10.06
C LEU A 139 -6.25 -2.52 9.06
N ASN A 140 -6.85 -1.33 9.10
CA ASN A 140 -6.47 -0.22 8.24
C ASN A 140 -6.57 1.11 9.02
N ILE A 141 -5.98 2.16 8.48
CA ILE A 141 -5.93 3.49 9.06
C ILE A 141 -6.45 4.52 8.06
N GLY A 142 -7.20 5.49 8.56
CA GLY A 142 -7.73 6.60 7.77
C GLY A 142 -7.82 7.90 8.56
N THR A 143 -7.91 9.03 7.84
CA THR A 143 -7.98 10.34 8.45
C THR A 143 -9.43 10.80 8.53
N SER A 144 -9.89 11.06 9.75
CA SER A 144 -11.14 11.78 10.05
C SER A 144 -10.83 13.27 10.08
N ILE A 145 -11.38 14.05 9.15
CA ILE A 145 -11.04 15.47 8.96
C ILE A 145 -12.16 16.34 9.55
N VAL A 146 -11.82 17.14 10.56
CA VAL A 146 -12.69 18.13 11.22
C VAL A 146 -14.05 17.54 11.70
N ASP A 147 -14.13 16.22 11.91
CA ASP A 147 -15.31 15.58 12.50
C ASP A 147 -15.52 16.11 13.92
N LYS A 148 -16.67 16.74 14.14
CA LYS A 148 -17.03 17.40 15.40
C LYS A 148 -15.91 18.33 15.93
N GLY A 149 -15.26 19.05 15.01
CA GLY A 149 -14.20 20.01 15.33
C GLY A 149 -12.85 19.38 15.68
N LYS A 150 -12.64 18.10 15.37
CA LYS A 150 -11.37 17.39 15.62
C LYS A 150 -10.90 16.66 14.35
N THR A 151 -9.59 16.70 14.12
CA THR A 151 -8.95 15.87 13.09
C THR A 151 -8.18 14.74 13.78
N LYS A 152 -8.38 13.51 13.31
CA LYS A 152 -7.83 12.30 13.93
C LYS A 152 -7.39 11.30 12.88
N TYR A 153 -6.39 10.51 13.21
CA TYR A 153 -6.08 9.27 12.51
C TYR A 153 -6.82 8.15 13.21
N VAL A 154 -7.66 7.43 12.47
CA VAL A 154 -8.56 6.39 12.97
C VAL A 154 -8.05 5.06 12.46
N ILE A 155 -7.59 4.21 13.38
CA ILE A 155 -7.28 2.82 13.08
C ILE A 155 -8.58 2.04 13.27
N PHE A 156 -9.00 1.32 12.24
CA PHE A 156 -10.25 0.57 12.23
C PHE A 156 -10.01 -0.87 11.81
N LYS A 157 -10.86 -1.76 12.33
CA LYS A 157 -10.79 -3.20 12.10
C LYS A 157 -12.07 -3.66 11.42
N ILE A 158 -11.94 -4.42 10.32
CA ILE A 158 -13.04 -5.08 9.64
C ILE A 158 -12.89 -6.58 9.91
N PRO A 159 -13.88 -7.25 10.50
CA PRO A 159 -13.76 -8.67 10.80
C PRO A 159 -13.71 -9.51 9.50
N ALA A 160 -13.07 -10.67 9.55
CA ALA A 160 -12.99 -11.61 8.43
C ALA A 160 -14.36 -12.20 8.09
N THR A 161 -15.16 -12.48 9.12
CA THR A 161 -16.49 -13.08 9.01
C THR A 161 -17.54 -12.18 9.64
N ALA A 162 -18.70 -12.06 8.98
CA ALA A 162 -19.86 -11.44 9.62
C ALA A 162 -20.48 -12.41 10.63
N PRO A 163 -20.90 -11.96 11.82
CA PRO A 163 -21.73 -12.74 12.73
C PRO A 163 -22.99 -13.29 12.02
N GLU A 164 -23.41 -14.51 12.34
CA GLU A 164 -24.67 -15.12 11.87
C GLU A 164 -25.90 -14.44 12.50
N ASP A 165 -26.06 -13.13 12.32
CA ASP A 165 -27.35 -12.51 12.55
C ASP A 165 -28.23 -12.85 11.36
N GLY A 166 -29.35 -13.55 11.59
CA GLY A 166 -30.25 -14.18 10.60
C GLY A 166 -30.85 -13.31 9.47
N LYS A 167 -30.26 -12.16 9.16
CA LYS A 167 -30.45 -11.38 7.93
C LYS A 167 -29.40 -11.78 6.89
N LYS A 168 -29.75 -12.76 6.04
CA LYS A 168 -29.00 -13.13 4.83
C LYS A 168 -28.53 -11.87 4.07
N GLY A 169 -27.24 -11.81 3.71
CA GLY A 169 -26.70 -10.84 2.74
C GLY A 169 -26.02 -9.57 3.31
N ARG A 170 -25.39 -9.61 4.49
CA ARG A 170 -24.69 -8.45 5.05
C ARG A 170 -23.19 -8.75 5.22
N GLY A 171 -22.36 -8.25 4.30
CA GLY A 171 -20.91 -8.48 4.29
C GLY A 171 -20.15 -7.86 5.47
N PRO A 172 -18.87 -8.25 5.68
CA PRO A 172 -18.12 -7.98 6.91
C PRO A 172 -17.92 -6.49 7.26
N LEU A 173 -17.93 -5.60 6.26
CA LEU A 173 -17.82 -4.15 6.40
C LEU A 173 -18.82 -3.51 7.39
N LYS A 174 -20.01 -4.09 7.58
CA LYS A 174 -21.00 -3.56 8.54
C LYS A 174 -20.57 -3.71 10.00
N HIS A 175 -19.62 -4.58 10.26
CA HIS A 175 -19.07 -4.85 11.58
C HIS A 175 -17.71 -4.17 11.76
N THR A 176 -17.39 -3.17 10.93
CA THR A 176 -16.22 -2.32 11.10
C THR A 176 -16.25 -1.67 12.48
N GLU A 177 -15.20 -1.88 13.27
CA GLU A 177 -15.02 -1.21 14.56
C GLU A 177 -13.89 -0.17 14.48
N VAL A 178 -14.05 0.94 15.20
CA VAL A 178 -12.92 1.83 15.49
C VAL A 178 -12.05 1.13 16.53
N PHE A 179 -10.86 0.73 16.13
CA PHE A 179 -9.91 0.05 17.00
C PHE A 179 -9.25 1.04 17.96
N CYS A 180 -8.72 2.14 17.44
CA CYS A 180 -8.23 3.26 18.24
C CYS A 180 -8.21 4.56 17.41
N SER A 181 -7.93 5.69 18.05
CA SER A 181 -7.74 6.96 17.35
C SER A 181 -6.59 7.76 17.95
N ILE A 182 -5.83 8.41 17.07
CA ILE A 182 -4.72 9.29 17.39
C ILE A 182 -5.14 10.70 17.01
N ALA A 183 -5.02 11.65 17.94
CA ALA A 183 -5.33 13.04 17.62
C ALA A 183 -4.26 13.60 16.67
N SER A 184 -4.68 14.24 15.59
CA SER A 184 -3.74 14.99 14.75
C SER A 184 -3.18 16.17 15.53
N ARG A 185 -1.89 16.44 15.37
CA ARG A 185 -1.25 17.64 15.97
C ARG A 185 -1.77 18.94 15.38
N SER A 186 -2.29 18.89 14.16
CA SER A 186 -2.92 20.04 13.49
C SER A 186 -4.35 19.73 13.08
N LEU A 187 -5.28 20.64 13.39
CA LEU A 187 -6.67 20.52 12.99
C LEU A 187 -6.84 20.61 11.46
N LEU A 188 -6.10 21.51 10.81
CA LEU A 188 -6.27 21.85 9.39
C LEU A 188 -5.06 21.47 8.52
N SER A 189 -4.06 20.82 9.11
CA SER A 189 -2.87 20.33 8.39
C SER A 189 -2.42 18.95 8.89
N PRO A 190 -3.29 17.93 8.92
CA PRO A 190 -2.91 16.57 9.30
C PRO A 190 -1.84 16.03 8.36
N SER A 191 -1.07 15.07 8.86
CA SER A 191 -0.08 14.32 8.08
C SER A 191 -0.76 13.51 6.99
N TYR A 192 -0.20 13.54 5.79
CA TYR A 192 -0.40 12.50 4.79
C TYR A 192 0.50 11.31 5.14
N TYR A 193 -0.02 10.09 4.95
CA TYR A 193 0.68 8.84 5.15
C TYR A 193 0.09 7.80 4.20
N HIS A 194 0.94 6.90 3.75
CA HIS A 194 0.57 5.89 2.75
C HIS A 194 0.43 4.50 3.36
N SER A 195 1.14 4.20 4.45
CA SER A 195 1.07 2.92 5.17
C SER A 195 1.38 3.10 6.66
N PHE A 196 1.28 2.01 7.40
CA PHE A 196 1.59 1.91 8.83
C PHE A 196 2.23 0.53 9.10
N GLY A 197 2.73 0.29 10.31
CA GLY A 197 3.31 -1.01 10.68
C GLY A 197 2.51 -1.67 11.80
N VAL A 198 2.53 -3.01 11.84
CA VAL A 198 1.86 -3.79 12.88
C VAL A 198 2.77 -4.91 13.37
N THR A 199 2.68 -5.21 14.66
CA THR A 199 3.25 -6.40 15.29
C THR A 199 2.14 -7.27 15.84
N GLU A 200 2.50 -8.32 16.57
CA GLU A 200 1.53 -9.08 17.36
C GLU A 200 0.79 -8.18 18.36
N ASN A 201 1.50 -7.24 19.01
CA ASN A 201 0.94 -6.47 20.10
C ASN A 201 0.86 -4.96 19.89
N TYR A 202 1.49 -4.41 18.84
CA TYR A 202 1.58 -2.97 18.65
C TYR A 202 1.24 -2.54 17.23
N VAL A 203 0.74 -1.31 17.10
CA VAL A 203 0.68 -0.59 15.83
C VAL A 203 1.69 0.55 15.90
N VAL A 204 2.46 0.74 14.84
CA VAL A 204 3.33 1.90 14.65
C VAL A 204 2.79 2.77 13.53
N PHE A 205 2.66 4.07 13.82
CA PHE A 205 2.18 5.07 12.89
C PHE A 205 3.13 6.27 12.87
N LEU A 206 3.57 6.68 11.68
CA LEU A 206 4.46 7.80 11.48
C LEU A 206 3.66 9.05 11.09
N GLU A 207 3.55 10.01 12.01
CA GLU A 207 2.98 11.32 11.71
C GLU A 207 4.11 12.25 11.21
N GLN A 208 4.38 12.11 9.92
CA GLN A 208 5.41 12.81 9.17
C GLN A 208 5.05 14.27 8.84
N PRO A 209 6.04 15.16 8.66
CA PRO A 209 5.82 16.56 8.33
C PRO A 209 5.46 16.78 6.85
N PHE A 210 4.89 15.77 6.20
CA PHE A 210 4.26 15.88 4.89
C PHE A 210 2.75 15.99 5.12
N ARG A 211 2.19 17.19 4.89
CA ARG A 211 0.86 17.58 5.41
C ARG A 211 -0.15 17.83 4.31
N MET A 212 -1.41 17.52 4.60
CA MET A 212 -2.58 17.86 3.80
C MET A 212 -3.14 19.23 4.22
N ASP A 213 -3.10 20.24 3.36
CA ASP A 213 -3.75 21.54 3.61
C ASP A 213 -5.27 21.44 3.41
N ILE A 214 -6.00 21.24 4.52
CA ILE A 214 -7.45 21.03 4.50
C ILE A 214 -8.21 22.25 3.95
N LEU A 215 -7.72 23.47 4.21
CA LEU A 215 -8.38 24.68 3.71
C LEU A 215 -8.18 24.82 2.20
N LYS A 216 -6.98 24.52 1.70
CA LYS A 216 -6.69 24.49 0.27
C LYS A 216 -7.47 23.38 -0.42
N MET A 217 -7.60 22.19 0.17
CA MET A 217 -8.45 21.10 -0.33
C MET A 217 -9.93 21.50 -0.40
N ALA A 218 -10.47 22.09 0.66
CA ALA A 218 -11.87 22.53 0.71
C ALA A 218 -12.19 23.61 -0.33
N THR A 219 -11.19 24.39 -0.74
CA THR A 219 -11.32 25.46 -1.75
C THR A 219 -10.69 25.09 -3.10
N ALA A 220 -10.32 23.83 -3.32
CA ALA A 220 -9.52 23.40 -4.47
C ALA A 220 -10.16 23.74 -5.82
N TYR A 221 -11.46 23.46 -5.98
CA TYR A 221 -12.19 23.78 -7.21
C TYR A 221 -12.33 25.29 -7.47
N ILE A 222 -12.47 26.10 -6.41
CA ILE A 222 -12.51 27.56 -6.52
C ILE A 222 -11.14 28.11 -6.93
N ARG A 223 -10.07 27.52 -6.38
CA ARG A 223 -8.68 27.90 -6.66
C ARG A 223 -8.13 27.32 -7.97
N GLY A 224 -8.81 26.34 -8.57
CA GLY A 224 -8.33 25.63 -9.76
C GLY A 224 -7.08 24.79 -9.52
N VAL A 225 -6.92 24.22 -8.31
CA VAL A 225 -5.71 23.47 -7.91
C VAL A 225 -6.00 21.99 -7.68
N SER A 226 -5.06 21.11 -8.01
CA SER A 226 -5.18 19.64 -7.85
C SER A 226 -5.01 19.19 -6.40
N TRP A 227 -5.42 17.95 -6.09
CA TRP A 227 -5.22 17.34 -4.78
C TRP A 227 -3.74 17.21 -4.42
N ALA A 228 -2.90 16.84 -5.38
CA ALA A 228 -1.45 16.74 -5.22
C ALA A 228 -0.83 18.06 -4.74
N SER A 229 -1.29 19.18 -5.28
CA SER A 229 -0.81 20.51 -4.87
C SER A 229 -1.23 20.90 -3.45
N CYS A 230 -2.16 20.18 -2.83
CA CYS A 230 -2.60 20.40 -1.45
C CYS A 230 -1.71 19.68 -0.43
N LEU A 231 -0.72 18.92 -0.88
CA LEU A 231 0.29 18.30 -0.03
C LEU A 231 1.55 19.18 0.02
N ALA A 232 2.14 19.33 1.21
CA ALA A 232 3.37 20.10 1.40
C ALA A 232 4.28 19.44 2.44
N PHE A 233 5.58 19.36 2.13
CA PHE A 233 6.60 18.89 3.06
C PHE A 233 7.22 20.05 3.84
N HIS A 234 7.28 19.89 5.16
CA HIS A 234 7.80 20.84 6.12
C HIS A 234 9.10 20.29 6.73
N GLY A 235 10.21 20.42 6.00
CA GLY A 235 11.52 19.86 6.38
C GLY A 235 12.15 20.46 7.65
N GLU A 236 11.53 21.49 8.23
CA GLU A 236 11.89 22.08 9.51
C GLU A 236 11.26 21.37 10.73
N ASP A 237 10.25 20.53 10.49
CA ASP A 237 9.47 19.86 11.53
C ASP A 237 9.95 18.42 11.80
N LYS A 238 9.52 17.86 12.94
CA LYS A 238 9.83 16.49 13.34
C LYS A 238 8.83 15.47 12.79
N THR A 239 9.30 14.25 12.56
CA THR A 239 8.46 13.06 12.35
C THR A 239 8.14 12.43 13.71
N TYR A 240 6.86 12.26 14.04
CA TYR A 240 6.44 11.65 15.32
C TYR A 240 6.13 10.18 15.11
N ILE A 241 6.63 9.34 16.01
CA ILE A 241 6.42 7.89 15.96
C ILE A 241 5.38 7.55 17.03
N HIS A 242 4.16 7.28 16.60
CA HIS A 242 3.06 6.87 17.47
C HIS A 242 3.07 5.36 17.61
N VAL A 243 3.16 4.85 18.83
CA VAL A 243 3.09 3.41 19.14
C VAL A 243 1.84 3.15 19.97
N ILE A 244 0.99 2.24 19.49
CA ILE A 244 -0.29 1.91 20.10
C ILE A 244 -0.25 0.46 20.54
N ASP A 245 -0.50 0.21 21.82
CA ASP A 245 -0.65 -1.14 22.35
C ASP A 245 -2.03 -1.68 21.95
N GLN A 246 -2.03 -2.74 21.14
CA GLN A 246 -3.24 -3.38 20.61
C GLN A 246 -4.10 -4.03 21.69
N ARG A 247 -3.49 -4.50 22.80
CA ARG A 247 -4.21 -5.16 23.90
C ARG A 247 -5.01 -4.14 24.69
N THR A 248 -4.42 -2.95 24.93
CA THR A 248 -5.08 -1.87 25.68
C THR A 248 -5.83 -0.88 24.79
N ARG A 249 -5.59 -0.92 23.47
CA ARG A 249 -6.08 0.02 22.45
C ARG A 249 -5.68 1.48 22.74
N LYS A 250 -4.53 1.69 23.41
CA LYS A 250 -4.04 2.99 23.85
C LYS A 250 -2.62 3.26 23.36
N PRO A 251 -2.26 4.52 23.10
CA PRO A 251 -0.86 4.90 22.88
C PRO A 251 0.00 4.51 24.08
N VAL A 252 1.23 4.09 23.83
CA VAL A 252 2.25 4.00 24.88
C VAL A 252 2.56 5.40 25.40
N LEU A 253 3.03 5.50 26.65
CA LEU A 253 3.18 6.79 27.33
C LEU A 253 4.36 7.62 26.79
N SER A 254 5.40 6.95 26.31
CA SER A 254 6.61 7.57 25.81
C SER A 254 6.39 8.27 24.47
N LYS A 255 7.02 9.43 24.29
CA LYS A 255 6.88 10.25 23.08
C LYS A 255 8.11 10.09 22.20
N PHE A 256 7.95 9.38 21.09
CA PHE A 256 9.03 9.13 20.15
C PHE A 256 8.98 10.09 18.98
N TYR A 257 10.14 10.56 18.54
CA TYR A 257 10.27 11.35 17.33
C TYR A 257 11.61 11.07 16.63
N THR A 258 11.69 11.44 15.35
CA THR A 258 12.91 11.42 14.57
C THR A 258 12.97 12.64 13.64
N ASP A 259 14.03 12.73 12.85
CA ASP A 259 14.24 13.77 11.85
C ASP A 259 13.10 13.79 10.81
N PRO A 260 12.89 14.93 10.12
CA PRO A 260 11.96 15.02 9.00
C PRO A 260 12.27 13.96 7.94
N MET A 261 11.25 13.22 7.53
CA MET A 261 11.32 12.27 6.42
C MET A 261 9.94 12.06 5.81
N VAL A 262 9.90 11.57 4.58
CA VAL A 262 8.68 11.08 3.92
C VAL A 262 8.78 9.55 3.80
N VAL A 263 7.75 8.84 4.23
CA VAL A 263 7.62 7.39 4.17
C VAL A 263 6.34 7.08 3.39
N PHE A 264 6.50 6.23 2.38
CA PHE A 264 5.37 5.61 1.69
C PHE A 264 5.12 4.23 2.26
N HIS A 265 6.12 3.34 2.18
CA HIS A 265 5.95 1.94 2.57
C HIS A 265 6.70 1.58 3.84
N HIS A 266 5.96 1.05 4.80
CA HIS A 266 6.52 0.20 5.84
C HIS A 266 6.88 -1.15 5.22
N VAL A 267 8.00 -1.71 5.66
CA VAL A 267 8.48 -3.01 5.20
C VAL A 267 7.98 -4.10 6.15
N ASN A 268 8.28 -3.95 7.45
CA ASN A 268 7.77 -4.80 8.52
C ASN A 268 7.95 -4.10 9.87
N ALA A 269 7.29 -4.62 10.90
CA ALA A 269 7.56 -4.28 12.29
C ALA A 269 7.58 -5.57 13.13
N TYR A 270 8.31 -5.61 14.23
CA TYR A 270 8.35 -6.75 15.15
C TYR A 270 8.82 -6.36 16.55
N GLU A 271 8.65 -7.27 17.49
CA GLU A 271 9.05 -7.09 18.89
C GLU A 271 10.31 -7.92 19.19
N GLU A 272 11.30 -7.32 19.85
CA GLU A 272 12.55 -7.97 20.26
C GLU A 272 13.01 -7.38 21.60
N ASP A 273 13.19 -8.22 22.63
CA ASP A 273 13.71 -7.88 23.95
C ASP A 273 13.18 -6.55 24.55
N GLY A 274 11.85 -6.37 24.54
CA GLY A 274 11.19 -5.18 25.09
C GLY A 274 11.29 -3.92 24.22
N CYS A 275 11.75 -4.06 22.98
CA CYS A 275 11.76 -3.02 21.96
C CYS A 275 10.81 -3.38 20.81
N LEU A 276 10.27 -2.35 20.18
CA LEU A 276 9.60 -2.43 18.90
C LEU A 276 10.61 -2.03 17.82
N VAL A 277 10.90 -2.94 16.90
CA VAL A 277 11.75 -2.70 15.74
C VAL A 277 10.86 -2.56 14.51
N PHE A 278 11.11 -1.56 13.67
CA PHE A 278 10.35 -1.39 12.43
C PHE A 278 11.23 -0.84 11.31
N ASP A 279 10.96 -1.32 10.11
CA ASP A 279 11.71 -1.03 8.91
C ASP A 279 10.81 -0.28 7.91
N VAL A 280 11.32 0.81 7.33
CA VAL A 280 10.57 1.67 6.40
C VAL A 280 11.44 2.08 5.22
N ILE A 281 10.81 2.33 4.07
CA ILE A 281 11.45 3.03 2.95
C ILE A 281 11.18 4.52 3.12
N ALA A 282 12.25 5.29 3.34
CA ALA A 282 12.19 6.70 3.65
C ALA A 282 12.95 7.58 2.66
N TYR A 283 12.39 8.75 2.40
CA TYR A 283 12.93 9.85 1.60
C TYR A 283 13.25 11.03 2.52
N GLU A 284 14.25 11.81 2.15
CA GLU A 284 14.67 13.05 2.84
C GLU A 284 13.73 14.22 2.54
N ASP A 285 12.98 14.15 1.43
CA ASP A 285 12.02 15.17 1.00
C ASP A 285 10.80 14.54 0.29
N SER A 286 9.89 15.38 -0.22
CA SER A 286 8.73 14.95 -1.02
C SER A 286 8.97 15.03 -2.54
N SER A 287 10.22 15.02 -3.01
CA SER A 287 10.55 15.17 -4.44
C SER A 287 9.94 14.07 -5.31
N LEU A 288 9.78 12.86 -4.78
CA LEU A 288 9.12 11.74 -5.47
C LEU A 288 7.74 12.13 -6.03
N TYR A 289 6.96 12.94 -5.30
CA TYR A 289 5.65 13.40 -5.77
C TYR A 289 5.72 14.25 -7.03
N GLN A 290 6.78 15.04 -7.19
CA GLN A 290 6.98 15.82 -8.40
C GLN A 290 7.31 14.91 -9.59
N LEU A 291 7.95 13.77 -9.35
CA LEU A 291 8.34 12.84 -10.41
C LEU A 291 7.19 11.94 -10.89
N PHE A 292 6.10 11.81 -10.12
CA PHE A 292 4.89 11.13 -10.57
C PHE A 292 4.04 11.97 -11.54
N TYR A 293 4.39 13.24 -11.80
CA TYR A 293 3.75 13.98 -12.89
C TYR A 293 4.20 13.40 -14.24
N LEU A 294 3.24 12.92 -15.04
CA LEU A 294 3.49 12.38 -16.38
C LEU A 294 4.21 13.38 -17.30
N ALA A 295 4.14 14.68 -17.01
CA ALA A 295 4.87 15.72 -17.73
C ALA A 295 6.41 15.54 -17.68
N HIS A 296 6.92 14.81 -16.69
CA HIS A 296 8.33 14.48 -16.57
C HIS A 296 8.71 13.22 -17.36
N LEU A 297 7.73 12.48 -17.92
CA LEU A 297 7.89 11.32 -18.81
C LEU A 297 7.95 11.74 -20.29
N ASN A 298 8.91 12.61 -20.65
CA ASN A 298 9.10 13.15 -22.01
C ASN A 298 10.52 12.89 -22.56
N GLU A 299 10.91 13.53 -23.67
CA GLU A 299 12.24 13.31 -24.28
C GLU A 299 13.42 13.67 -23.33
N ASP A 300 13.19 14.54 -22.34
CA ASP A 300 14.14 14.91 -21.29
C ASP A 300 13.96 14.07 -20.00
N PHE A 301 13.33 12.88 -20.11
CA PHE A 301 12.92 12.03 -18.98
C PHE A 301 14.05 11.75 -17.97
N GLU A 302 15.27 11.46 -18.43
CA GLU A 302 16.38 11.16 -17.53
C GLU A 302 16.75 12.35 -16.62
N GLU A 303 16.71 13.56 -17.15
CA GLU A 303 17.00 14.78 -16.40
C GLU A 303 15.83 15.17 -15.49
N ASN A 304 14.59 15.06 -16.01
CA ASN A 304 13.37 15.39 -15.28
C ASN A 304 13.00 14.39 -14.19
N SER A 305 13.53 13.17 -14.26
CA SER A 305 13.20 12.07 -13.35
C SER A 305 14.30 11.76 -12.34
N ARG A 306 15.33 12.61 -12.27
CA ARG A 306 16.39 12.44 -11.28
C ARG A 306 15.88 12.76 -9.87
N LEU A 307 15.71 11.73 -9.07
CA LEU A 307 15.44 11.78 -7.63
C LEU A 307 16.49 12.67 -6.95
N THR A 308 16.03 13.76 -6.33
CA THR A 308 16.85 14.56 -5.42
C THR A 308 17.04 13.82 -4.10
N SER A 309 16.09 12.96 -3.73
CA SER A 309 16.19 12.06 -2.59
C SER A 309 16.07 10.59 -3.01
N VAL A 310 17.15 9.83 -2.80
CA VAL A 310 17.16 8.39 -3.05
C VAL A 310 16.47 7.66 -1.90
N PRO A 311 15.46 6.81 -2.17
CA PRO A 311 14.77 6.06 -1.11
C PRO A 311 15.77 5.20 -0.34
N THR A 312 15.63 5.18 0.98
CA THR A 312 16.52 4.43 1.85
C THR A 312 15.73 3.56 2.81
N LEU A 313 16.05 2.27 2.85
CA LEU A 313 15.61 1.34 3.87
C LEU A 313 16.25 1.74 5.21
N LYS A 314 15.41 2.15 6.16
CA LYS A 314 15.79 2.58 7.50
C LYS A 314 15.15 1.66 8.54
N ARG A 315 15.97 1.18 9.48
CA ARG A 315 15.53 0.41 10.66
C ARG A 315 15.50 1.30 11.89
N PHE A 316 14.36 1.37 12.54
CA PHE A 316 14.20 2.02 13.83
C PHE A 316 14.00 0.98 14.92
N ALA A 317 14.47 1.29 16.13
CA ALA A 317 14.14 0.55 17.33
C ALA A 317 13.69 1.54 18.41
N VAL A 318 12.54 1.27 19.03
CA VAL A 318 11.98 2.09 20.11
C VAL A 318 11.69 1.23 21.35
N PRO A 319 12.09 1.67 22.55
CA PRO A 319 11.83 0.92 23.78
C PRO A 319 10.35 0.96 24.14
N LEU A 320 9.73 -0.20 24.44
CA LEU A 320 8.33 -0.27 24.86
C LEU A 320 8.13 0.16 26.33
N HIS A 321 9.20 0.06 27.12
CA HIS A 321 9.28 0.54 28.49
C HIS A 321 10.52 1.40 28.67
N VAL A 322 10.32 2.60 29.23
CA VAL A 322 11.39 3.57 29.42
C VAL A 322 11.59 3.79 30.90
N ASP A 323 12.81 3.56 31.36
CA ASP A 323 13.21 3.87 32.72
C ASP A 323 13.20 5.41 32.91
N LYS A 324 12.40 5.85 33.88
CA LYS A 324 12.27 7.27 34.23
C LYS A 324 13.57 7.83 34.83
N ASP A 325 14.40 6.97 35.40
CA ASP A 325 15.65 7.35 36.03
C ASP A 325 16.84 7.30 35.06
N ALA A 326 16.66 6.81 33.83
CA ALA A 326 17.72 6.83 32.81
C ALA A 326 18.23 8.26 32.54
N ASP A 327 19.54 8.41 32.33
CA ASP A 327 20.14 9.71 32.08
C ASP A 327 19.72 10.31 30.73
N VAL A 328 19.56 11.63 30.67
CA VAL A 328 19.37 12.36 29.40
C VAL A 328 20.59 12.15 28.50
N GLY A 329 20.36 11.86 27.22
CA GLY A 329 21.38 11.54 26.23
C GLY A 329 21.78 10.06 26.19
N SER A 330 21.32 9.25 27.16
CA SER A 330 21.59 7.81 27.15
C SER A 330 20.85 7.12 26.00
N ASN A 331 21.50 6.13 25.38
CA ASN A 331 20.85 5.25 24.41
C ASN A 331 20.08 4.14 25.13
N LEU A 332 18.77 4.12 24.92
CA LEU A 332 17.83 3.16 25.50
C LEU A 332 17.80 1.83 24.74
N ILE A 333 18.31 1.77 23.51
CA ILE A 333 18.38 0.54 22.72
C ILE A 333 19.64 -0.24 23.09
N LYS A 334 19.44 -1.49 23.50
CA LYS A 334 20.51 -2.46 23.85
C LYS A 334 20.52 -3.70 22.97
N LEU A 335 19.70 -3.72 21.91
CA LEU A 335 19.61 -4.83 20.98
C LEU A 335 20.93 -5.02 20.22
N ALA A 336 21.40 -6.26 20.12
CA ALA A 336 22.58 -6.59 19.31
C ALA A 336 22.25 -6.70 17.81
N SER A 337 20.97 -6.85 17.47
CA SER A 337 20.45 -7.04 16.10
C SER A 337 20.43 -5.76 15.26
N THR A 338 20.66 -4.59 15.86
CA THR A 338 20.58 -3.30 15.16
C THR A 338 21.55 -2.27 15.73
N THR A 339 21.96 -1.32 14.89
CA THR A 339 22.70 -0.13 15.31
C THR A 339 21.80 1.09 15.55
N ALA A 340 20.48 0.94 15.46
CA ALA A 340 19.52 2.00 15.75
C ALA A 340 19.64 2.46 17.21
N ARG A 341 19.32 3.73 17.45
CA ARG A 341 19.44 4.36 18.78
C ARG A 341 18.15 5.05 19.15
N ALA A 342 17.81 5.05 20.43
CA ALA A 342 16.72 5.83 20.99
C ALA A 342 17.28 6.62 22.17
N LEU A 343 17.54 7.90 21.97
CA LEU A 343 18.18 8.78 22.94
C LEU A 343 17.13 9.41 23.83
N LYS A 344 17.26 9.23 25.15
CA LYS A 344 16.38 9.89 26.10
C LYS A 344 16.63 11.40 26.09
N GLU A 345 15.58 12.19 25.98
CA GLU A 345 15.62 13.64 26.12
C GLU A 345 14.81 14.11 27.33
N LYS A 346 14.74 15.43 27.51
CA LYS A 346 13.89 16.05 28.53
C LYS A 346 12.40 15.84 28.20
N ASP A 347 11.53 16.04 29.19
CA ASP A 347 10.08 15.98 29.05
C ASP A 347 9.53 14.64 28.51
N ASP A 348 10.19 13.54 28.89
CA ASP A 348 9.88 12.17 28.46
C ASP A 348 9.85 11.97 26.93
N GLN A 349 10.56 12.83 26.18
CA GLN A 349 10.77 12.69 24.75
C GLN A 349 11.95 11.77 24.45
N ILE A 350 11.87 11.06 23.33
CA ILE A 350 12.88 10.11 22.89
C ILE A 350 13.18 10.35 21.41
N TYR A 351 14.41 10.76 21.14
CA TYR A 351 14.90 10.97 19.78
C TYR A 351 15.43 9.66 19.21
N CYS A 352 14.77 9.19 18.14
CA CYS A 352 15.03 7.90 17.51
C CYS A 352 15.91 8.11 16.27
N GLN A 353 17.10 7.52 16.28
CA GLN A 353 18.03 7.54 15.17
C GLN A 353 18.02 6.18 14.47
N PRO A 354 17.70 6.10 13.17
CA PRO A 354 17.63 4.83 12.48
C PRO A 354 19.01 4.28 12.17
N GLU A 355 19.10 2.95 12.06
CA GLU A 355 20.12 2.29 11.27
C GLU A 355 19.77 2.42 9.79
N LEU A 356 20.75 2.82 8.97
CA LEU A 356 20.61 2.88 7.52
C LEU A 356 21.07 1.54 6.92
N LEU A 357 20.19 0.88 6.16
CA LEU A 357 20.44 -0.47 5.66
C LEU A 357 20.81 -0.49 4.17
N CYS A 358 19.89 -0.06 3.31
CA CYS A 358 20.05 -0.13 1.85
C CYS A 358 19.45 1.10 1.18
N LYS A 359 20.04 1.57 0.08
CA LYS A 359 19.53 2.69 -0.72
C LYS A 359 18.97 2.18 -2.04
N GLY A 360 18.04 2.94 -2.61
CA GLY A 360 17.47 2.69 -3.93
C GLY A 360 16.51 1.52 -3.97
N LEU A 361 15.80 1.23 -2.87
CA LEU A 361 14.76 0.19 -2.82
C LEU A 361 13.39 0.84 -2.67
N GLU A 362 12.39 0.31 -3.38
CA GLU A 362 10.97 0.64 -3.18
C GLU A 362 10.07 -0.56 -3.49
N LEU A 363 8.75 -0.41 -3.32
CA LEU A 363 7.74 -1.45 -3.45
C LEU A 363 8.14 -2.71 -2.65
N PRO A 364 8.43 -2.55 -1.34
CA PRO A 364 8.96 -3.63 -0.53
C PRO A 364 7.89 -4.69 -0.27
N ARG A 365 8.32 -5.94 -0.36
CA ARG A 365 7.57 -7.14 -0.01
C ARG A 365 8.41 -8.04 0.87
N ILE A 366 7.74 -8.84 1.68
CA ILE A 366 8.34 -9.84 2.56
C ILE A 366 7.55 -11.14 2.42
N ASN A 367 8.07 -12.22 3.00
CA ASN A 367 7.20 -13.33 3.35
C ASN A 367 6.24 -12.88 4.46
N TYR A 368 5.00 -12.57 4.10
CA TYR A 368 4.04 -11.96 5.02
C TYR A 368 3.63 -12.88 6.19
N ALA A 369 3.97 -14.18 6.17
CA ALA A 369 3.87 -15.04 7.35
C ALA A 369 4.76 -14.59 8.53
N TYR A 370 5.78 -13.77 8.20
CA TYR A 370 6.70 -13.10 9.11
C TYR A 370 6.33 -11.61 9.34
N ASN A 371 5.21 -11.13 8.79
CA ASN A 371 4.71 -9.80 9.16
C ASN A 371 4.44 -9.76 10.67
N GLY A 372 4.92 -8.72 11.33
CA GLY A 372 4.78 -8.59 12.78
C GLY A 372 5.80 -9.38 13.61
N LYS A 373 6.73 -10.09 12.96
CA LYS A 373 7.70 -11.01 13.59
C LYS A 373 9.13 -10.74 13.10
N PRO A 374 10.16 -11.14 13.87
CA PRO A 374 11.53 -11.09 13.38
C PRO A 374 11.67 -11.80 12.04
N TYR A 375 12.38 -11.16 11.10
CA TYR A 375 12.45 -11.57 9.71
C TYR A 375 13.81 -11.17 9.12
N ARG A 376 14.17 -11.74 7.96
CA ARG A 376 15.50 -11.61 7.36
C ARG A 376 15.48 -11.04 5.94
N TYR A 377 14.46 -11.31 5.14
CA TYR A 377 14.50 -11.01 3.72
C TYR A 377 13.49 -9.94 3.31
N VAL A 378 13.97 -8.96 2.53
CA VAL A 378 13.15 -7.97 1.83
C VAL A 378 13.28 -8.21 0.33
N PHE A 379 12.15 -8.27 -0.37
CA PHE A 379 12.09 -8.27 -1.83
C PHE A 379 11.60 -6.90 -2.29
N ALA A 380 12.27 -6.26 -3.23
CA ALA A 380 11.95 -4.89 -3.61
C ALA A 380 12.32 -4.59 -5.07
N ALA A 381 11.73 -3.53 -5.62
CA ALA A 381 12.16 -2.92 -6.86
C ALA A 381 13.38 -2.00 -6.61
N GLU A 382 14.41 -2.07 -7.46
CA GLU A 382 15.55 -1.13 -7.43
C GLU A 382 15.21 0.15 -8.18
N VAL A 383 15.16 1.27 -7.46
CA VAL A 383 14.95 2.64 -7.96
C VAL A 383 16.14 3.51 -7.56
N GLN A 384 17.16 3.55 -8.40
CA GLN A 384 18.42 4.19 -8.01
C GLN A 384 18.31 5.72 -7.95
N TRP A 385 18.07 6.34 -9.09
CA TRP A 385 18.00 7.78 -9.27
C TRP A 385 16.72 8.19 -10.00
N SER A 386 15.89 7.24 -10.42
CA SER A 386 14.62 7.46 -11.11
C SER A 386 13.51 6.69 -10.39
N PRO A 387 12.26 7.18 -10.40
CA PRO A 387 11.12 6.40 -9.91
C PRO A 387 10.87 5.14 -10.73
N ILE A 388 11.49 4.99 -11.91
CA ILE A 388 11.35 3.79 -12.73
C ILE A 388 12.21 2.66 -12.16
N PRO A 389 11.60 1.52 -11.79
CA PRO A 389 12.33 0.33 -11.40
C PRO A 389 13.24 -0.20 -12.51
N THR A 390 14.43 -0.64 -12.14
CA THR A 390 15.40 -1.21 -13.09
C THR A 390 15.79 -2.66 -12.80
N LYS A 391 15.61 -3.09 -11.55
CA LYS A 391 15.92 -4.45 -11.10
C LYS A 391 14.93 -4.92 -10.06
N VAL A 392 14.83 -6.23 -9.90
CA VAL A 392 14.26 -6.86 -8.71
C VAL A 392 15.42 -7.17 -7.76
N ILE A 393 15.23 -6.93 -6.47
CA ILE A 393 16.24 -7.14 -5.43
C ILE A 393 15.69 -8.06 -4.34
N LYS A 394 16.55 -8.95 -3.84
CA LYS A 394 16.41 -9.59 -2.54
C LYS A 394 17.50 -9.03 -1.63
N TYR A 395 17.14 -8.41 -0.52
CA TYR A 395 18.04 -7.89 0.48
C TYR A 395 17.99 -8.75 1.75
N ASP A 396 19.15 -9.20 2.20
CA ASP A 396 19.33 -9.97 3.44
C ASP A 396 19.71 -9.01 4.58
N LEU A 397 18.78 -8.80 5.52
CA LEU A 397 18.93 -7.88 6.65
C LEU A 397 20.04 -8.31 7.62
N LEU A 398 20.34 -9.61 7.69
CA LEU A 398 21.34 -10.15 8.60
C LEU A 398 22.76 -9.93 8.04
N THR A 399 22.99 -10.29 6.78
CA THR A 399 24.31 -10.17 6.15
C THR A 399 24.54 -8.82 5.48
N LYS A 400 23.48 -8.01 5.32
CA LYS A 400 23.45 -6.72 4.62
C LYS A 400 23.88 -6.82 3.14
N SER A 401 23.66 -7.99 2.53
CA SER A 401 23.98 -8.27 1.13
C SER A 401 22.72 -8.37 0.28
N SER A 402 22.84 -8.13 -1.02
CA SER A 402 21.74 -8.29 -1.98
C SER A 402 22.03 -9.31 -3.07
N LEU A 403 20.95 -9.92 -3.56
CA LEU A 403 20.89 -10.56 -4.87
C LEU A 403 19.97 -9.72 -5.75
N SER A 404 20.23 -9.70 -7.06
CA SER A 404 19.48 -8.87 -8.00
C SER A 404 19.25 -9.58 -9.32
N TRP A 405 18.08 -9.35 -9.91
CA TRP A 405 17.77 -9.70 -11.29
C TRP A 405 17.47 -8.43 -12.07
N GLY A 406 17.98 -8.31 -13.29
CA GLY A 406 17.68 -7.21 -14.18
C GLY A 406 18.04 -7.57 -15.62
N GLU A 407 17.31 -7.00 -16.57
CA GLU A 407 17.54 -7.18 -17.99
C GLU A 407 17.47 -5.82 -18.69
N ALA A 408 18.32 -5.59 -19.70
CA ALA A 408 18.32 -4.32 -20.43
C ALA A 408 16.94 -4.05 -21.06
N HIS A 409 16.50 -2.80 -20.97
CA HIS A 409 15.20 -2.31 -21.43
C HIS A 409 13.98 -2.89 -20.70
N CYS A 410 14.17 -3.61 -19.61
CA CYS A 410 13.09 -4.21 -18.82
C CYS A 410 12.87 -3.45 -17.52
N TRP A 411 11.62 -3.08 -17.26
CA TRP A 411 11.17 -2.39 -16.05
C TRP A 411 10.28 -3.33 -15.23
N PRO A 412 10.77 -3.83 -14.08
CA PRO A 412 9.99 -4.70 -13.22
C PRO A 412 8.96 -3.94 -12.39
N ALA A 413 7.79 -4.54 -12.22
CA ALA A 413 6.83 -4.17 -11.21
C ALA A 413 7.21 -4.69 -9.81
N GLU A 414 6.37 -4.39 -8.81
CA GLU A 414 6.48 -4.91 -7.44
C GLU A 414 6.73 -6.44 -7.42
N PRO A 415 7.78 -6.91 -6.72
CA PRO A 415 8.06 -8.35 -6.59
C PRO A 415 7.22 -9.03 -5.52
N LEU A 416 6.23 -9.83 -5.94
CA LEU A 416 5.36 -10.58 -5.06
C LEU A 416 6.00 -11.90 -4.61
N PHE A 417 6.26 -12.05 -3.31
CA PHE A 417 6.67 -13.33 -2.73
C PHE A 417 5.49 -14.28 -2.57
N VAL A 418 5.68 -15.53 -3.02
CA VAL A 418 4.72 -16.63 -2.86
C VAL A 418 5.44 -17.81 -2.20
N PRO A 419 5.09 -18.19 -0.95
CA PRO A 419 5.75 -19.30 -0.28
C PRO A 419 5.44 -20.63 -0.95
N THR A 420 6.43 -21.54 -0.95
CA THR A 420 6.18 -22.94 -1.22
C THR A 420 5.21 -23.51 -0.18
N PRO A 421 4.19 -24.32 -0.56
CA PRO A 421 3.34 -24.97 0.42
C PRO A 421 4.15 -25.81 1.42
N GLY A 422 4.01 -25.51 2.71
CA GLY A 422 4.79 -26.17 3.77
C GLY A 422 6.24 -25.71 3.91
N ALA A 423 6.60 -24.57 3.31
CA ALA A 423 7.90 -23.92 3.46
C ALA A 423 8.35 -23.83 4.93
N ARG A 424 9.63 -24.12 5.16
CA ARG A 424 10.27 -24.00 6.49
C ARG A 424 11.19 -22.80 6.59
N ASP A 425 11.88 -22.49 5.50
CA ASP A 425 12.74 -21.31 5.43
C ASP A 425 11.91 -20.08 5.01
N GLU A 426 12.31 -18.90 5.47
CA GLU A 426 11.61 -17.65 5.18
C GLU A 426 11.54 -17.33 3.67
N ASP A 427 12.59 -17.68 2.92
CA ASP A 427 12.75 -17.46 1.48
C ASP A 427 12.50 -18.72 0.63
N ASP A 428 11.89 -19.77 1.18
CA ASP A 428 11.45 -20.94 0.42
C ASP A 428 10.13 -20.63 -0.31
N GLY A 429 10.28 -20.26 -1.58
CA GLY A 429 9.18 -19.84 -2.44
C GLY A 429 9.66 -19.27 -3.75
N ILE A 430 8.78 -18.52 -4.41
CA ILE A 430 9.04 -17.84 -5.67
C ILE A 430 8.75 -16.34 -5.55
N ILE A 431 9.37 -15.56 -6.44
CA ILE A 431 9.02 -14.17 -6.69
C ILE A 431 8.33 -14.06 -8.04
N LEU A 432 7.20 -13.35 -8.07
CA LEU A 432 6.47 -12.98 -9.27
C LEU A 432 6.61 -11.48 -9.51
N SER A 433 6.98 -11.06 -10.72
CA SER A 433 7.01 -9.64 -11.09
C SER A 433 6.60 -9.49 -12.56
N ALA A 434 5.69 -8.56 -12.84
CA ALA A 434 5.35 -8.20 -14.21
C ALA A 434 6.47 -7.31 -14.78
N ILE A 435 6.95 -7.64 -15.98
CA ILE A 435 8.04 -6.92 -16.63
C ILE A 435 7.49 -6.21 -17.86
N VAL A 436 7.61 -4.88 -17.88
CA VAL A 436 7.33 -4.05 -19.06
C VAL A 436 8.63 -3.81 -19.80
N SER A 437 8.62 -3.90 -21.13
CA SER A 437 9.78 -3.60 -21.96
C SER A 437 9.65 -2.22 -22.60
N THR A 438 10.76 -1.48 -22.66
CA THR A 438 10.90 -0.28 -23.50
C THR A 438 11.42 -0.59 -24.91
N ASP A 439 11.92 -1.80 -25.13
CA ASP A 439 12.26 -2.31 -26.45
C ASP A 439 11.00 -2.89 -27.12
N PRO A 440 10.52 -2.33 -28.25
CA PRO A 440 9.32 -2.80 -28.95
C PRO A 440 9.48 -4.21 -29.53
N GLN A 441 10.69 -4.78 -29.59
CA GLN A 441 10.93 -6.16 -30.02
C GLN A 441 10.79 -7.18 -28.88
N LYS A 442 10.66 -6.72 -27.65
CA LYS A 442 10.50 -7.58 -26.47
C LYS A 442 9.08 -7.46 -25.93
N LEU A 443 8.37 -8.58 -25.95
CA LEU A 443 7.05 -8.67 -25.34
C LEU A 443 7.14 -8.49 -23.82
N PRO A 444 6.16 -7.82 -23.18
CA PRO A 444 6.03 -7.86 -21.73
C PRO A 444 5.83 -9.30 -21.25
N PHE A 445 6.25 -9.59 -20.02
CA PHE A 445 6.18 -10.94 -19.47
C PHE A 445 6.03 -10.96 -17.96
N LEU A 446 5.44 -12.04 -17.44
CA LEU A 446 5.52 -12.39 -16.03
C LEU A 446 6.83 -13.12 -15.76
N LEU A 447 7.69 -12.56 -14.91
CA LEU A 447 8.92 -13.17 -14.42
C LEU A 447 8.62 -14.06 -13.21
N VAL A 448 9.25 -15.25 -13.16
CA VAL A 448 9.25 -16.15 -12.01
C VAL A 448 10.68 -16.41 -11.56
N LEU A 449 11.04 -15.96 -10.36
CA LEU A 449 12.35 -16.23 -9.75
C LEU A 449 12.22 -17.23 -8.60
N ASP A 450 13.24 -18.06 -8.41
CA ASP A 450 13.46 -18.78 -7.17
C ASP A 450 13.80 -17.79 -6.06
N ALA A 451 13.01 -17.70 -4.98
CA ALA A 451 13.21 -16.66 -3.97
C ALA A 451 14.50 -16.85 -3.16
N LYS A 452 15.08 -18.06 -3.15
CA LYS A 452 16.28 -18.39 -2.37
C LYS A 452 17.56 -18.00 -3.10
N THR A 453 17.71 -18.51 -4.32
CA THR A 453 18.88 -18.34 -5.20
C THR A 453 18.77 -17.13 -6.11
N PHE A 454 17.57 -16.59 -6.29
CA PHE A 454 17.26 -15.47 -7.18
C PHE A 454 17.53 -15.75 -8.67
N THR A 455 17.59 -17.03 -9.05
CA THR A 455 17.69 -17.45 -10.45
C THR A 455 16.32 -17.47 -11.11
N GLU A 456 16.26 -17.08 -12.38
CA GLU A 456 15.03 -17.18 -13.17
C GLU A 456 14.64 -18.65 -13.40
N LEU A 457 13.41 -18.99 -12.99
CA LEU A 457 12.82 -20.31 -13.16
C LEU A 457 11.98 -20.39 -14.44
N ALA A 458 11.23 -19.33 -14.74
CA ALA A 458 10.35 -19.26 -15.89
C ALA A 458 10.00 -17.80 -16.26
N ARG A 459 9.54 -17.61 -17.49
CA ARG A 459 8.85 -16.40 -17.94
C ARG A 459 7.62 -16.75 -18.78
N ALA A 460 6.57 -15.95 -18.66
CA ALA A 460 5.36 -16.07 -19.48
C ALA A 460 5.11 -14.75 -20.22
N SER A 461 5.43 -14.72 -21.51
CA SER A 461 5.28 -13.54 -22.37
C SER A 461 3.86 -13.39 -22.91
N VAL A 462 3.42 -12.14 -23.07
CA VAL A 462 2.11 -11.81 -23.61
C VAL A 462 2.23 -10.70 -24.65
N ASP A 463 1.55 -10.88 -25.78
CA ASP A 463 1.53 -9.90 -26.88
C ASP A 463 0.37 -8.90 -26.69
N VAL A 464 0.55 -8.00 -25.72
CA VAL A 464 -0.39 -6.92 -25.39
C VAL A 464 0.38 -5.68 -24.95
N ASP A 465 -0.24 -4.51 -25.09
CA ASP A 465 0.24 -3.30 -24.44
C ASP A 465 0.03 -3.42 -22.92
N MET A 466 1.15 -3.54 -22.18
CA MET A 466 1.16 -3.61 -20.72
C MET A 466 1.74 -2.33 -20.15
N HIS A 467 1.24 -1.90 -18.99
CA HIS A 467 1.73 -0.72 -18.27
C HIS A 467 2.26 -1.17 -16.92
N LEU A 468 3.16 -0.38 -16.33
CA LEU A 468 3.63 -0.64 -14.96
C LEU A 468 2.45 -0.49 -13.99
N ASP A 469 2.26 -1.51 -13.17
CA ASP A 469 1.36 -1.49 -12.02
C ASP A 469 2.11 -1.06 -10.74
N LEU A 470 1.33 -0.80 -9.68
CA LEU A 470 1.85 -0.38 -8.38
C LEU A 470 1.93 -1.56 -7.41
N HIS A 471 0.77 -2.12 -7.05
CA HIS A 471 0.66 -3.20 -6.07
C HIS A 471 -0.23 -4.33 -6.55
N GLY A 472 0.07 -5.53 -6.06
CA GLY A 472 -0.71 -6.73 -6.38
C GLY A 472 -0.84 -7.72 -5.24
N LEU A 473 -1.71 -8.70 -5.48
CA LEU A 473 -1.97 -9.83 -4.58
C LEU A 473 -1.91 -11.15 -5.36
N PHE A 474 -1.21 -12.14 -4.81
CA PHE A 474 -1.34 -13.52 -5.24
C PHE A 474 -2.49 -14.19 -4.49
N ILE A 475 -3.45 -14.78 -5.22
CA ILE A 475 -4.59 -15.50 -4.66
C ILE A 475 -4.39 -17.00 -4.87
N PRO A 476 -4.14 -17.81 -3.82
CA PRO A 476 -3.98 -19.25 -3.95
C PRO A 476 -5.28 -19.92 -4.45
N GLY A 477 -5.16 -20.91 -5.34
CA GLY A 477 -6.32 -21.62 -5.90
C GLY A 477 -7.16 -22.39 -4.85
N THR A 478 -6.58 -22.73 -3.69
CA THR A 478 -7.30 -23.40 -2.58
C THR A 478 -8.19 -22.46 -1.78
N ALA A 479 -8.10 -21.14 -1.98
CA ALA A 479 -8.96 -20.16 -1.32
C ALA A 479 -10.34 -20.02 -2.01
N TRP A 480 -10.73 -20.99 -2.85
CA TRP A 480 -11.85 -20.84 -3.78
C TRP A 480 -12.86 -22.00 -3.69
N ASP A 481 -14.10 -21.70 -3.32
CA ASP A 481 -15.26 -22.57 -3.55
C ASP A 481 -16.02 -22.05 -4.78
N VAL A 482 -15.80 -22.66 -5.95
CA VAL A 482 -16.38 -22.25 -7.24
C VAL A 482 -17.92 -22.21 -7.20
N GLU A 483 -18.54 -23.07 -6.40
CA GLU A 483 -20.01 -23.19 -6.32
C GLU A 483 -20.70 -22.05 -5.56
N LYS A 484 -20.00 -21.36 -4.65
CA LYS A 484 -20.62 -20.37 -3.75
C LYS A 484 -20.77 -18.95 -4.35
N GLN A 485 -20.15 -18.68 -5.49
CA GLN A 485 -20.10 -17.33 -6.08
C GLN A 485 -20.73 -17.24 -7.47
N THR A 486 -21.45 -18.27 -7.92
CA THR A 486 -22.32 -18.11 -9.10
C THR A 486 -23.44 -17.14 -8.70
N PRO A 487 -23.66 -16.03 -9.43
CA PRO A 487 -24.80 -15.15 -9.15
C PRO A 487 -26.07 -15.99 -9.12
N SER A 488 -26.89 -15.81 -8.09
CA SER A 488 -28.19 -16.48 -8.07
C SER A 488 -28.97 -16.09 -9.34
N GLN A 489 -29.76 -17.01 -9.91
CA GLN A 489 -30.54 -16.73 -11.13
C GLN A 489 -31.45 -15.49 -11.01
N GLU A 490 -31.74 -15.03 -9.79
CA GLU A 490 -32.47 -13.78 -9.51
C GLU A 490 -31.67 -12.50 -9.82
N GLU A 491 -30.33 -12.51 -9.70
CA GLU A 491 -29.50 -11.33 -9.98
C GLU A 491 -29.27 -11.13 -11.49
N GLN A 492 -29.27 -12.21 -12.26
CA GLN A 492 -29.22 -12.14 -13.72
C GLN A 492 -30.53 -11.60 -14.33
N GLY A 493 -31.67 -11.82 -13.67
CA GLY A 493 -32.98 -11.34 -14.13
C GLY A 493 -33.17 -9.82 -14.03
N ARG A 494 -32.50 -9.14 -13.09
CA ARG A 494 -32.62 -7.67 -12.92
C ARG A 494 -31.79 -6.86 -13.91
N ALA A 495 -30.72 -7.43 -14.47
CA ALA A 495 -29.89 -6.74 -15.45
C ALA A 495 -30.54 -6.61 -16.84
N VAL A 496 -31.61 -7.37 -17.11
CA VAL A 496 -32.24 -7.45 -18.45
C VAL A 496 -33.47 -6.53 -18.59
N ASP A 497 -34.01 -5.98 -17.50
CA ASP A 497 -35.32 -5.28 -17.52
C ASP A 497 -35.25 -3.74 -17.67
N HIS A 498 -34.10 -3.19 -18.07
CA HIS A 498 -34.03 -1.79 -18.56
C HIS A 498 -34.11 -1.74 -20.08
N GLY A 499 -35.21 -2.26 -20.61
CA GLY A 499 -35.60 -2.15 -22.02
C GLY A 499 -36.26 -0.82 -22.34
N VAL A 500 -35.56 -0.02 -23.17
CA VAL A 500 -36.08 0.81 -24.28
C VAL A 500 -37.51 1.37 -24.10
N ALA A 501 -37.61 2.66 -23.75
CA ALA A 501 -38.83 3.44 -23.98
C ALA A 501 -38.92 3.84 -25.47
N PRO A 502 -40.08 3.65 -26.14
CA PRO A 502 -40.23 3.99 -27.55
C PRO A 502 -40.33 5.51 -27.74
N ARG A 503 -39.65 6.01 -28.77
CA ARG A 503 -39.77 7.39 -29.25
C ARG A 503 -41.16 7.62 -29.84
N THR A 504 -41.86 8.65 -29.36
CA THR A 504 -42.85 9.44 -30.11
C THR A 504 -42.59 10.90 -29.86
#